data_AF-A0A534ZRU5-F1
#
_entry.id   AF-A0A534ZRU5-F1
#
_cell.length_a   1.000
_cell.length_b   1.000
_cell.length_c   1.000
_cell.angle_alpha   90.00
_cell.angle_beta   90.00
_cell.angle_gamma   90.00
#
_symmetry.space_group_name_H-M   'P 1'
#
loop_
_entity.id
_entity.type
_entity.pdbx_description
1 polymer ?
#
loop_
_entity_poly.entity_id
_entity_poly.type
_entity_poly.pdbx_seq_one_letter_code
_entity_poly.pdbx_strand_id
1 'polypeptide(L)'
;IDSVQITVAETVGVEGRGEFYDQTGALRDIVQNHALQLMTMFAMEPPVEFMASDLRDEKLKVLRAVKPMTVADVADNAVRGQYVSGWVEGHKVHAYRDEPEVDPESETETFVALKLSIDSWRWAGVPFYLRTGKAMPTRVTEIAVQFRRAPLALFARAGAPQFDPNILAVRIQPDEGILLRFGAKVPGQGLQIRSVNMDFRYGSSFAVDSPDAYETLLLDAMIGDPSLFTRGDEVERAWEILDPVLRAWPEGRGGPLHFYGAGTWGPPAADELLERDQRAWRRL
;
A
#
# COMPACT_ATOMS: atom_id res chain seq x y z
N ILE A 1 -0.54 5.60 16.77
CA ILE A 1 0.01 5.43 15.40
C ILE A 1 0.13 6.81 14.77
N ASP A 2 1.16 7.05 13.96
CA ASP A 2 1.33 8.30 13.20
C ASP A 2 0.70 8.19 11.81
N SER A 3 1.04 7.13 11.08
CA SER A 3 0.46 6.80 9.77
C SER A 3 0.55 5.30 9.49
N VAL A 4 -0.26 4.84 8.54
CA VAL A 4 -0.20 3.49 7.97
C VAL A 4 0.12 3.62 6.48
N GLN A 5 1.04 2.80 5.99
CA GLN A 5 1.47 2.77 4.59
C GLN A 5 1.28 1.36 4.04
N ILE A 6 0.54 1.23 2.95
CA ILE A 6 0.31 -0.04 2.26
C ILE A 6 0.99 0.06 0.89
N THR A 7 1.96 -0.80 0.63
CA THR A 7 2.67 -0.84 -0.65
C THR A 7 2.37 -2.16 -1.34
N VAL A 8 1.94 -2.10 -2.60
CA VAL A 8 1.81 -3.25 -3.51
C VAL A 8 2.56 -2.92 -4.80
N ALA A 9 3.84 -3.27 -4.86
CA ALA A 9 4.71 -2.96 -6.00
C ALA A 9 5.08 -4.23 -6.76
N GLU A 10 5.11 -4.12 -8.09
CA GLU A 10 5.48 -5.20 -9.00
C GLU A 10 6.67 -4.78 -9.87
N THR A 11 7.65 -5.67 -10.04
CA THR A 11 8.76 -5.44 -10.98
C THR A 11 8.32 -5.57 -12.43
N VAL A 12 7.31 -6.39 -12.70
CA VAL A 12 6.79 -6.63 -14.05
C VAL A 12 6.08 -5.41 -14.60
N GLY A 13 6.18 -5.22 -15.92
CA GLY A 13 5.36 -4.28 -16.68
C GLY A 13 3.98 -4.86 -16.97
N VAL A 14 3.38 -4.47 -18.09
CA VAL A 14 2.07 -4.99 -18.53
C VAL A 14 2.15 -6.32 -19.31
N GLU A 15 3.34 -6.73 -19.73
CA GLU A 15 3.67 -8.09 -20.21
C GLU A 15 2.66 -8.69 -21.22
N GLY A 16 2.43 -7.98 -22.32
CA GLY A 16 1.55 -8.46 -23.40
C GLY A 16 0.06 -8.44 -23.07
N ARG A 17 -0.35 -7.86 -21.94
CA ARG A 17 -1.75 -7.61 -21.58
C ARG A 17 -2.17 -6.16 -21.85
N GLY A 18 -1.59 -5.54 -22.89
CA GLY A 18 -1.77 -4.13 -23.23
C GLY A 18 -3.24 -3.75 -23.33
N GLU A 19 -3.98 -4.43 -24.22
CA GLU A 19 -5.38 -4.15 -24.50
C GLU A 19 -6.28 -4.20 -23.24
N PHE A 20 -6.07 -5.22 -22.40
CA PHE A 20 -6.83 -5.39 -21.16
C PHE A 20 -6.44 -4.34 -20.11
N TYR A 21 -5.14 -4.13 -19.91
CA TYR A 21 -4.65 -3.24 -18.85
C TYR A 21 -4.99 -1.78 -19.15
N ASP A 22 -4.97 -1.38 -20.43
CA ASP A 22 -5.26 -0.02 -20.87
C ASP A 22 -6.72 0.41 -20.63
N GLN A 23 -7.62 -0.54 -20.39
CA GLN A 23 -9.01 -0.26 -19.97
C GLN A 23 -9.19 -0.31 -18.45
N THR A 24 -8.23 -0.91 -17.75
CA THR A 24 -8.34 -1.24 -16.32
C THR A 24 -7.59 -0.22 -15.47
N GLY A 25 -6.28 -0.08 -15.70
CA GLY A 25 -5.37 0.74 -14.91
C GLY A 25 -5.10 0.19 -13.50
N ALA A 26 -4.03 0.68 -12.88
CA ALA A 26 -3.61 0.23 -11.55
C ALA A 26 -4.66 0.49 -10.45
N LEU A 27 -5.53 1.50 -10.62
CA LEU A 27 -6.59 1.79 -9.66
C LEU A 27 -7.61 0.65 -9.57
N ARG A 28 -8.05 0.12 -10.72
CA ARG A 28 -9.02 -0.99 -10.74
C ARG A 28 -8.35 -2.35 -10.53
N ASP A 29 -7.14 -2.53 -11.04
CA ASP A 29 -6.42 -3.80 -11.00
C ASP A 29 -5.95 -4.18 -9.58
N ILE A 30 -5.46 -3.20 -8.81
CA ILE A 30 -4.83 -3.45 -7.50
C ILE A 30 -5.48 -2.67 -6.34
N VAL A 31 -5.86 -1.40 -6.56
CA VAL A 31 -6.35 -0.58 -5.43
C VAL A 31 -7.75 -1.04 -5.00
N GLN A 32 -8.68 -1.18 -5.96
CA GLN A 32 -10.09 -1.51 -5.71
C GLN A 32 -10.27 -2.82 -4.93
N ASN A 33 -9.42 -3.80 -5.19
CA ASN A 33 -9.47 -5.13 -4.59
C ASN A 33 -8.39 -5.28 -3.51
N HIS A 34 -7.16 -5.65 -3.89
CA HIS A 34 -6.09 -6.10 -3.01
C HIS A 34 -5.69 -5.06 -1.97
N ALA A 35 -5.45 -3.80 -2.38
CA ALA A 35 -4.98 -2.78 -1.45
C ALA A 35 -6.04 -2.39 -0.41
N LEU A 36 -7.31 -2.25 -0.83
CA LEU A 36 -8.42 -2.01 0.09
C LEU A 36 -8.68 -3.23 0.98
N GLN A 37 -8.55 -4.45 0.48
CA GLN A 37 -8.66 -5.67 1.30
C GLN A 37 -7.59 -5.71 2.40
N LEU A 38 -6.31 -5.45 2.06
CA LEU A 38 -5.23 -5.32 3.05
C LEU A 38 -5.51 -4.23 4.07
N MET A 39 -6.03 -3.07 3.63
CA MET A 39 -6.42 -1.99 4.52
C MET A 39 -7.51 -2.43 5.50
N THR A 40 -8.57 -3.09 5.02
CA THR A 40 -9.67 -3.55 5.89
C THR A 40 -9.21 -4.59 6.91
N MET A 41 -8.43 -5.58 6.49
CA MET A 41 -7.88 -6.61 7.37
C MET A 41 -7.00 -6.02 8.47
N PHE A 42 -6.24 -4.97 8.16
CA PHE A 42 -5.37 -4.31 9.13
C PHE A 42 -6.14 -3.34 10.06
N ALA A 43 -7.15 -2.66 9.53
CA ALA A 43 -7.84 -1.57 10.22
C ALA A 43 -9.09 -2.00 10.99
N MET A 44 -9.60 -3.21 10.77
CA MET A 44 -10.82 -3.71 11.40
C MET A 44 -10.73 -3.77 12.93
N GLU A 45 -11.89 -3.67 13.58
CA GLU A 45 -12.00 -3.97 15.01
C GLU A 45 -11.92 -5.49 15.23
N PRO A 46 -11.62 -5.95 16.45
CA PRO A 46 -11.71 -7.37 16.77
C PRO A 46 -13.14 -7.88 16.51
N PRO A 47 -13.34 -8.94 15.71
CA PRO A 47 -14.65 -9.52 15.50
C PRO A 47 -15.16 -10.16 16.79
N VAL A 48 -16.49 -10.27 16.92
CA VAL A 48 -17.13 -10.86 18.11
C VAL A 48 -16.76 -12.34 18.24
N GLU A 49 -16.80 -13.07 17.12
CA GLU A 49 -16.32 -14.43 17.00
C GLU A 49 -15.39 -14.59 15.79
N PHE A 50 -14.63 -15.68 15.74
CA PHE A 50 -13.83 -16.02 14.57
C PHE A 50 -14.69 -16.77 13.54
N MET A 51 -15.75 -16.11 13.09
CA MET A 51 -16.71 -16.59 12.10
C MET A 51 -16.65 -15.73 10.84
N ALA A 52 -16.87 -16.34 9.68
CA ALA A 52 -16.76 -15.66 8.39
C ALA A 52 -17.70 -14.43 8.25
N SER A 53 -18.88 -14.46 8.87
CA SER A 53 -19.80 -13.31 8.89
C SER A 53 -19.21 -12.15 9.66
N ASP A 54 -18.72 -12.41 10.86
CA ASP A 54 -18.26 -11.39 11.81
C ASP A 54 -16.98 -10.75 11.29
N LEU A 55 -16.06 -11.54 10.74
CA LEU A 55 -14.86 -11.03 10.09
C LEU A 55 -15.20 -10.06 8.94
N ARG A 56 -16.13 -10.44 8.06
CA ARG A 56 -16.54 -9.62 6.91
C ARG A 56 -17.33 -8.38 7.35
N ASP A 57 -18.10 -8.47 8.42
CA ASP A 57 -18.80 -7.32 9.01
C ASP A 57 -17.81 -6.28 9.56
N GLU A 58 -16.73 -6.70 10.22
CA GLU A 58 -15.70 -5.76 10.69
C GLU A 58 -14.91 -5.13 9.53
N LYS A 59 -14.64 -5.88 8.46
CA LYS A 59 -14.04 -5.32 7.22
C LYS A 59 -14.97 -4.29 6.56
N LEU A 60 -16.26 -4.59 6.46
CA LEU A 60 -17.25 -3.66 5.89
C LEU A 60 -17.36 -2.38 6.73
N LYS A 61 -17.31 -2.48 8.06
CA LYS A 61 -17.30 -1.29 8.94
C LYS A 61 -16.14 -0.36 8.63
N VAL A 62 -14.95 -0.90 8.33
CA VAL A 62 -13.81 -0.08 7.88
C VAL A 62 -14.16 0.67 6.59
N LEU A 63 -14.65 -0.02 5.56
CA LEU A 63 -15.01 0.60 4.28
C LEU A 63 -16.12 1.65 4.44
N ARG A 64 -17.08 1.42 5.33
CA ARG A 64 -18.12 2.41 5.66
C ARG A 64 -17.54 3.65 6.36
N ALA A 65 -16.51 3.46 7.19
CA ALA A 65 -15.83 4.53 7.90
C ALA A 65 -14.79 5.28 7.05
N VAL A 66 -14.45 4.81 5.84
CA VAL A 66 -13.60 5.59 4.94
C VAL A 66 -14.30 6.91 4.62
N LYS A 67 -13.62 8.02 4.92
CA LYS A 67 -14.12 9.36 4.66
C LYS A 67 -14.36 9.53 3.15
N PRO A 68 -15.58 9.87 2.70
CA PRO A 68 -15.86 10.06 1.28
C PRO A 68 -14.99 11.15 0.69
N MET A 69 -14.42 10.87 -0.49
CA MET A 69 -13.69 11.83 -1.30
C MET A 69 -14.65 12.50 -2.28
N THR A 70 -14.55 13.80 -2.50
CA THR A 70 -15.21 14.47 -3.63
C THR A 70 -14.25 14.59 -4.81
N VAL A 71 -14.77 14.85 -6.02
CA VAL A 71 -13.93 15.10 -7.21
C VAL A 71 -12.90 16.21 -6.96
N ALA A 72 -13.25 17.22 -6.16
CA ALA A 72 -12.36 18.32 -5.82
C ALA A 72 -11.21 17.90 -4.89
N ASP A 73 -11.43 16.90 -4.04
CA ASP A 73 -10.42 16.39 -3.10
C ASP A 73 -9.37 15.50 -3.80
N VAL A 74 -9.64 15.02 -5.02
CA VAL A 74 -8.81 14.02 -5.70
C VAL A 74 -7.40 14.55 -5.95
N ALA A 75 -7.24 15.79 -6.41
CA ALA A 75 -5.92 16.37 -6.70
C ALA A 75 -5.02 16.48 -5.44
N ASP A 76 -5.62 16.53 -4.25
CA ASP A 76 -4.90 16.62 -2.99
C ASP A 76 -4.61 15.26 -2.36
N ASN A 77 -5.37 14.23 -2.73
CA ASN A 77 -5.35 12.93 -2.05
C ASN A 77 -4.99 11.75 -2.95
N ALA A 78 -4.93 11.93 -4.28
CA ALA A 78 -4.61 10.87 -5.22
C ALA A 78 -3.58 11.35 -6.25
N VAL A 79 -2.66 10.46 -6.62
CA VAL A 79 -1.64 10.68 -7.64
C VAL A 79 -1.71 9.50 -8.60
N ARG A 80 -1.79 9.79 -9.90
CA ARG A 80 -1.63 8.80 -10.96
C ARG A 80 -0.29 8.95 -11.66
N GLY A 81 0.32 7.83 -12.01
CA GLY A 81 1.56 7.79 -12.76
C GLY A 81 1.56 6.75 -13.87
N GLN A 82 2.40 6.95 -14.87
CA GLN A 82 2.64 6.01 -15.98
C GLN A 82 4.15 5.81 -16.18
N TYR A 83 4.62 4.56 -16.25
CA TYR A 83 6.05 4.32 -16.40
C TYR A 83 6.54 4.66 -17.81
N VAL A 84 7.71 5.30 -17.86
CA VAL A 84 8.50 5.48 -19.09
C VAL A 84 9.67 4.49 -19.09
N SER A 85 10.36 4.41 -20.23
CA SER A 85 11.48 3.48 -20.40
C SER A 85 12.51 3.60 -19.27
N GLY A 86 13.03 2.46 -18.84
CA GLY A 86 13.99 2.40 -17.72
C GLY A 86 14.60 1.01 -17.58
N TRP A 87 15.03 0.69 -16.37
CA TRP A 87 15.70 -0.57 -16.06
C TRP A 87 15.15 -1.16 -14.77
N VAL A 88 14.63 -2.38 -14.85
CA VAL A 88 14.16 -3.14 -13.69
C VAL A 88 14.98 -4.42 -13.60
N GLU A 89 15.59 -4.67 -12.44
CA GLU A 89 16.39 -5.89 -12.19
C GLU A 89 17.42 -6.20 -13.28
N GLY A 90 18.04 -5.16 -13.86
CA GLY A 90 19.05 -5.28 -14.92
C GLY A 90 18.49 -5.49 -16.33
N HIS A 91 17.17 -5.52 -16.50
CA HIS A 91 16.50 -5.65 -17.79
C HIS A 91 15.94 -4.30 -18.24
N LYS A 92 16.09 -4.01 -19.54
CA LYS A 92 15.50 -2.80 -20.12
C LYS A 92 13.99 -2.97 -20.23
N VAL A 93 13.25 -1.99 -19.73
CA VAL A 93 11.79 -1.93 -19.82
C VAL A 93 11.42 -0.78 -20.78
N HIS A 94 10.51 -1.04 -21.71
CA HIS A 94 10.00 -0.04 -22.64
C HIS A 94 9.04 0.93 -21.95
N ALA A 95 8.74 2.08 -22.56
CA ALA A 95 7.69 2.93 -22.00
C ALA A 95 6.33 2.23 -22.15
N TYR A 96 5.39 2.47 -21.24
CA TYR A 96 4.07 1.83 -21.29
C TYR A 96 3.36 2.04 -22.64
N ARG A 97 3.43 3.26 -23.19
CA ARG A 97 2.86 3.63 -24.49
C ARG A 97 3.53 2.96 -25.70
N ASP A 98 4.71 2.38 -25.51
CA ASP A 98 5.43 1.62 -26.54
C ASP A 98 5.10 0.11 -26.47
N GLU A 99 4.33 -0.33 -25.47
CA GLU A 99 3.95 -1.72 -25.33
C GLU A 99 2.97 -2.13 -26.44
N PRO A 100 3.02 -3.39 -26.91
CA PRO A 100 2.03 -3.90 -27.85
C PRO A 100 0.61 -3.74 -27.32
N GLU A 101 -0.31 -3.33 -28.20
CA GLU A 101 -1.75 -3.22 -27.90
C GLU A 101 -2.11 -2.17 -26.82
N VAL A 102 -1.22 -1.20 -26.57
CA VAL A 102 -1.51 0.01 -25.78
C VAL A 102 -1.68 1.20 -26.70
N ASP A 103 -2.62 2.10 -26.41
CA ASP A 103 -2.74 3.36 -27.15
C ASP A 103 -1.48 4.23 -26.92
N PRO A 104 -0.78 4.69 -27.98
CA PRO A 104 0.36 5.60 -27.84
C PRO A 104 0.03 6.91 -27.10
N GLU A 105 -1.24 7.31 -27.07
CA GLU A 105 -1.73 8.47 -26.32
C GLU A 105 -2.42 8.12 -25.00
N SER A 106 -2.33 6.86 -24.56
CA SER A 106 -2.96 6.36 -23.33
C SER A 106 -2.64 7.23 -22.12
N GLU A 107 -3.70 7.60 -21.39
CA GLU A 107 -3.60 8.23 -20.07
C GLU A 107 -3.77 7.24 -18.90
N THR A 108 -3.79 5.94 -19.19
CA THR A 108 -4.01 4.89 -18.19
C THR A 108 -2.87 4.84 -17.19
N GLU A 109 -3.22 4.84 -15.92
CA GLU A 109 -2.24 4.81 -14.84
C GLU A 109 -1.66 3.40 -14.64
N THR A 110 -0.34 3.32 -14.58
CA THR A 110 0.41 2.12 -14.16
C THR A 110 0.92 2.23 -12.73
N PHE A 111 0.69 3.37 -12.08
CA PHE A 111 1.01 3.67 -10.70
C PHE A 111 -0.11 4.51 -10.08
N VAL A 112 -0.45 4.22 -8.83
CA VAL A 112 -1.36 5.02 -8.02
C VAL A 112 -0.77 5.21 -6.63
N ALA A 113 -0.82 6.44 -6.11
CA ALA A 113 -0.70 6.72 -4.69
C ALA A 113 -1.99 7.40 -4.19
N LEU A 114 -2.49 6.97 -3.03
CA LEU A 114 -3.77 7.42 -2.48
C LEU A 114 -3.65 7.65 -0.98
N LYS A 115 -4.17 8.78 -0.50
CA LYS A 115 -4.36 9.08 0.91
C LYS A 115 -5.83 8.89 1.27
N LEU A 116 -6.10 7.97 2.18
CA LEU A 116 -7.42 7.71 2.76
C LEU A 116 -7.43 8.05 4.25
N SER A 117 -8.60 8.39 4.76
CA SER A 117 -8.86 8.59 6.19
C SER A 117 -10.01 7.69 6.61
N ILE A 118 -9.89 7.07 7.79
CA ILE A 118 -10.92 6.23 8.37
C ILE A 118 -11.50 6.97 9.58
N ASP A 119 -12.75 7.43 9.46
CA ASP A 119 -13.48 8.16 10.49
C ASP A 119 -14.05 7.18 11.54
N SER A 120 -13.14 6.51 12.25
CA SER A 120 -13.43 5.68 13.43
C SER A 120 -12.70 6.19 14.67
N TRP A 121 -13.14 5.80 15.86
CA TRP A 121 -12.46 6.17 17.11
C TRP A 121 -11.00 5.72 17.14
N ARG A 122 -10.69 4.54 16.60
CA ARG A 122 -9.33 3.97 16.56
C ARG A 122 -8.41 4.73 15.61
N TRP A 123 -8.94 5.14 14.45
CA TRP A 123 -8.15 5.69 13.34
C TRP A 123 -8.30 7.20 13.16
N ALA A 124 -9.02 7.88 14.06
CA ALA A 124 -9.20 9.32 14.03
C ALA A 124 -7.86 10.07 13.89
N GLY A 125 -7.72 10.82 12.79
CA GLY A 125 -6.53 11.62 12.49
C GLY A 125 -5.28 10.81 12.09
N VAL A 126 -5.41 9.51 11.82
CA VAL A 126 -4.33 8.66 11.30
C VAL A 126 -4.56 8.43 9.79
N PRO A 127 -3.72 9.00 8.91
CA PRO A 127 -3.84 8.78 7.48
C PRO A 127 -3.35 7.38 7.07
N PHE A 128 -4.02 6.83 6.08
CA PHE A 128 -3.64 5.62 5.36
C PHE A 128 -3.12 6.02 3.99
N TYR A 129 -1.86 5.76 3.72
CA TYR A 129 -1.26 5.96 2.40
C TYR A 129 -1.15 4.62 1.70
N LEU A 130 -1.78 4.50 0.54
CA LEU A 130 -1.71 3.33 -0.31
C LEU A 130 -0.87 3.69 -1.53
N ARG A 131 0.05 2.81 -1.94
CA ARG A 131 0.69 2.94 -3.24
C ARG A 131 0.76 1.60 -3.94
N THR A 132 0.58 1.65 -5.26
CA THR A 132 0.77 0.51 -6.14
C THR A 132 1.42 0.96 -7.42
N GLY A 133 2.18 0.07 -8.06
CA GLY A 133 2.67 0.33 -9.40
C GLY A 133 3.33 -0.87 -10.05
N LYS A 134 3.39 -0.80 -11.38
CA LYS A 134 4.14 -1.70 -12.26
C LYS A 134 5.51 -1.12 -12.60
N ALA A 135 6.41 -1.98 -13.06
CA ALA A 135 7.79 -1.63 -13.40
C ALA A 135 8.52 -0.93 -12.24
N MET A 136 8.28 -1.39 -11.01
CA MET A 136 8.87 -0.86 -9.78
C MET A 136 10.24 -1.51 -9.52
N PRO A 137 11.07 -0.98 -8.60
CA PRO A 137 12.45 -1.46 -8.42
C PRO A 137 12.53 -2.88 -7.85
N THR A 138 11.51 -3.28 -7.09
CA THR A 138 11.40 -4.60 -6.47
C THR A 138 9.93 -4.97 -6.27
N ARG A 139 9.63 -6.27 -6.24
CA ARG A 139 8.29 -6.79 -5.96
C ARG A 139 8.11 -6.82 -4.46
N VAL A 140 7.07 -6.17 -3.95
CA VAL A 140 6.75 -6.17 -2.52
C VAL A 140 5.30 -5.84 -2.24
N THR A 141 4.71 -6.58 -1.31
CA THR A 141 3.43 -6.31 -0.69
C THR A 141 3.67 -6.21 0.81
N GLU A 142 3.52 -5.02 1.39
CA GLU A 142 3.71 -4.80 2.82
C GLU A 142 2.70 -3.81 3.40
N ILE A 143 2.49 -3.92 4.71
CA ILE A 143 1.80 -2.92 5.52
C ILE A 143 2.80 -2.40 6.55
N ALA A 144 3.13 -1.12 6.49
CA ALA A 144 4.03 -0.46 7.41
C ALA A 144 3.29 0.53 8.31
N VAL A 145 3.45 0.36 9.62
CA VAL A 145 2.90 1.23 10.65
C VAL A 145 4.02 2.09 11.19
N GLN A 146 3.94 3.39 10.94
CA GLN A 146 4.83 4.36 11.56
C GLN A 146 4.24 4.76 12.91
N PHE A 147 5.02 4.60 13.99
CA PHE A 147 4.61 5.09 15.30
C PHE A 147 4.89 6.58 15.44
N ARG A 148 4.15 7.24 16.34
CA ARG A 148 4.47 8.62 16.71
C ARG A 148 5.83 8.66 17.39
N ARG A 149 6.57 9.73 17.15
CA ARG A 149 7.80 10.00 17.89
C ARG A 149 7.47 10.11 19.38
N ALA A 150 8.35 9.57 20.23
CA ALA A 150 8.20 9.70 21.66
C ALA A 150 8.16 11.21 22.03
N PRO A 151 7.16 11.66 22.80
CA PRO A 151 6.92 13.09 23.03
C PRO A 151 8.03 13.77 23.83
N LEU A 152 8.76 13.00 24.65
CA LEU A 152 9.86 13.49 25.46
C LEU A 152 11.18 13.07 24.81
N ALA A 153 11.86 14.02 24.18
CA ALA A 153 13.20 13.84 23.63
C ALA A 153 14.25 13.82 24.76
N LEU A 154 14.06 12.97 25.78
CA LEU A 154 14.98 12.79 26.92
C LEU A 154 16.40 12.54 26.42
N PHE A 155 16.52 11.75 25.35
CA PHE A 155 17.79 11.45 24.70
C PHE A 155 18.38 12.65 23.97
N ALA A 156 17.56 13.49 23.32
CA ALA A 156 18.04 14.72 22.69
C ALA A 156 18.57 15.73 23.73
N ARG A 157 17.90 15.84 24.90
CA ARG A 157 18.39 16.65 26.03
C ARG A 157 19.71 16.14 26.60
N ALA A 158 19.97 14.85 26.48
CA ALA A 158 21.21 14.20 26.89
C ALA A 158 22.27 14.16 25.76
N GLY A 159 22.07 14.92 24.67
CA GLY A 159 23.03 15.05 23.58
C GLY A 159 23.02 13.91 22.55
N ALA A 160 22.06 12.99 22.61
CA ALA A 160 21.89 11.97 21.60
C ALA A 160 21.23 12.58 20.35
N PRO A 161 21.67 12.20 19.13
CA PRO A 161 20.99 12.62 17.91
C PRO A 161 19.53 12.15 17.91
N GLN A 162 18.66 12.92 17.25
CA GLN A 162 17.28 12.53 17.05
C GLN A 162 17.22 11.21 16.27
N PHE A 163 16.44 10.25 16.76
CA PHE A 163 16.29 8.95 16.13
C PHE A 163 14.94 8.85 15.41
N ASP A 164 14.90 7.95 14.42
CA ASP A 164 13.72 7.73 13.60
C ASP A 164 12.56 7.18 14.44
N PRO A 165 11.31 7.44 14.05
CA PRO A 165 10.15 6.79 14.65
C PRO A 165 10.26 5.27 14.54
N ASN A 166 9.66 4.55 15.50
CA ASN A 166 9.55 3.10 15.39
C ASN A 166 8.67 2.74 14.18
N ILE A 167 8.94 1.59 13.57
CA ILE A 167 8.18 1.06 12.44
C ILE A 167 7.87 -0.40 12.70
N LEU A 168 6.59 -0.79 12.55
CA LEU A 168 6.19 -2.18 12.43
C LEU A 168 5.83 -2.43 10.97
N ALA A 169 6.57 -3.30 10.29
CA ALA A 169 6.29 -3.71 8.91
C ALA A 169 5.83 -5.17 8.89
N VAL A 170 4.66 -5.41 8.33
CA VAL A 170 4.12 -6.73 8.02
C VAL A 170 4.38 -6.98 6.55
N ARG A 171 5.25 -7.95 6.22
CA ARG A 171 5.53 -8.37 4.85
C ARG A 171 4.58 -9.48 4.47
N ILE A 172 3.81 -9.26 3.41
CA ILE A 172 2.85 -10.22 2.85
C ILE A 172 3.52 -11.02 1.74
N GLN A 173 4.35 -10.41 0.89
CA GLN A 173 5.16 -11.08 -0.12
C GLN A 173 6.19 -10.12 -0.72
N PRO A 174 7.36 -10.58 -1.20
CA PRO A 174 7.97 -11.86 -0.85
C PRO A 174 8.46 -11.84 0.61
N ASP A 175 9.03 -12.96 1.06
CA ASP A 175 9.64 -13.11 2.40
C ASP A 175 8.67 -12.75 3.54
N GLU A 176 7.59 -13.53 3.61
CA GLU A 176 6.51 -13.38 4.60
C GLU A 176 7.08 -13.25 6.00
N GLY A 177 6.63 -12.24 6.74
CA GLY A 177 7.11 -12.05 8.10
C GLY A 177 6.83 -10.67 8.67
N ILE A 178 7.49 -10.39 9.79
CA ILE A 178 7.26 -9.18 10.57
C ILE A 178 8.61 -8.57 10.94
N LEU A 179 8.75 -7.26 10.69
CA LEU A 179 9.90 -6.47 11.08
C LEU A 179 9.48 -5.37 12.03
N LEU A 180 10.13 -5.31 13.20
CA LEU A 180 10.00 -4.20 14.13
C LEU A 180 11.32 -3.42 14.17
N ARG A 181 11.29 -2.17 13.71
CA ARG A 181 12.41 -1.22 13.80
C ARG A 181 12.21 -0.29 14.98
N PHE A 182 13.23 -0.17 15.82
CA PHE A 182 13.20 0.70 17.00
C PHE A 182 14.60 1.18 17.37
N GLY A 183 14.68 2.24 18.18
CA GLY A 183 15.94 2.77 18.68
C GLY A 183 16.52 1.90 19.81
N ALA A 184 17.81 1.55 19.71
CA ALA A 184 18.57 0.89 20.76
C ALA A 184 19.87 1.66 21.07
N LYS A 185 20.31 1.60 22.34
CA LYS A 185 21.61 2.15 22.73
C LYS A 185 22.73 1.34 22.08
N VAL A 186 23.65 2.01 21.40
CA VAL A 186 24.87 1.39 20.90
C VAL A 186 25.73 0.93 22.09
N PRO A 187 26.16 -0.35 22.13
CA PRO A 187 27.07 -0.83 23.17
C PRO A 187 28.35 0.02 23.24
N GLY A 188 28.71 0.48 24.45
CA GLY A 188 29.88 1.31 24.67
C GLY A 188 29.66 2.45 25.67
N GLN A 189 30.67 3.32 25.75
CA GLN A 189 30.62 4.57 26.52
C GLN A 189 29.89 5.66 25.73
N GLY A 190 29.12 6.49 26.44
CA GLY A 190 28.29 7.54 25.83
C GLY A 190 26.86 7.12 25.53
N LEU A 191 26.06 8.10 25.13
CA LEU A 191 24.65 7.94 24.81
C LEU A 191 24.44 8.15 23.31
N GLN A 192 24.58 7.06 22.56
CA GLN A 192 24.31 7.02 21.13
C GLN A 192 23.19 6.02 20.88
N ILE A 193 22.14 6.45 20.18
CA ILE A 193 20.99 5.62 19.82
C ILE A 193 21.05 5.37 18.32
N ARG A 194 20.82 4.13 17.91
CA ARG A 194 20.68 3.75 16.50
C ARG A 194 19.44 2.90 16.31
N SER A 195 18.84 3.01 15.13
CA SER A 195 17.75 2.13 14.70
C SER A 195 18.28 0.71 14.49
N VAL A 196 17.65 -0.26 15.15
CA VAL A 196 17.90 -1.69 15.00
C VAL A 196 16.61 -2.38 14.58
N ASN A 197 16.73 -3.58 13.99
CA ASN A 197 15.58 -4.37 13.54
C ASN A 197 15.49 -5.67 14.35
N MET A 198 14.29 -6.00 14.80
CA MET A 198 13.89 -7.39 15.06
C MET A 198 13.16 -7.90 13.82
N ASP A 199 13.67 -8.97 13.21
CA ASP A 199 13.22 -9.49 11.92
C ASP A 199 12.81 -10.96 12.07
N PHE A 200 11.52 -11.23 11.90
CA PHE A 200 10.96 -12.57 11.82
C PHE A 200 10.57 -12.89 10.37
N ARG A 201 10.94 -14.07 9.88
CA ARG A 201 10.66 -14.56 8.52
C ARG A 201 10.15 -16.00 8.57
N TYR A 202 9.02 -16.26 7.91
CA TYR A 202 8.39 -17.59 7.86
C TYR A 202 9.35 -18.64 7.30
N GLY A 203 9.92 -18.44 6.11
CA GLY A 203 10.80 -19.43 5.47
C GLY A 203 12.07 -19.79 6.25
N SER A 204 12.50 -18.93 7.20
CA SER A 204 13.63 -19.25 8.10
C SER A 204 13.20 -19.93 9.41
N SER A 205 11.94 -19.74 9.82
CA SER A 205 11.41 -20.20 11.11
C SER A 205 10.59 -21.48 10.98
N PHE A 206 10.01 -21.72 9.81
CA PHE A 206 9.21 -22.88 9.47
C PHE A 206 9.74 -23.47 8.16
N ALA A 207 10.09 -24.76 8.17
CA ALA A 207 10.60 -25.47 7.01
C ALA A 207 9.48 -26.07 6.14
N VAL A 208 8.36 -25.36 6.02
CA VAL A 208 7.19 -25.79 5.26
C VAL A 208 6.81 -24.67 4.32
N ASP A 209 6.64 -25.01 3.05
CA ASP A 209 6.15 -24.06 2.06
C ASP A 209 4.71 -23.69 2.39
N SER A 210 4.39 -22.40 2.27
CA SER A 210 3.00 -21.97 2.38
C SER A 210 2.23 -22.45 1.15
N PRO A 211 0.98 -22.95 1.32
CA PRO A 211 0.17 -23.34 0.18
C PRO A 211 -0.06 -22.16 -0.76
N ASP A 212 -0.23 -22.43 -2.06
CA ASP A 212 -0.57 -21.38 -3.01
C ASP A 212 -1.92 -20.74 -2.64
N ALA A 213 -2.10 -19.47 -3.02
CA ALA A 213 -3.33 -18.74 -2.75
C ALA A 213 -4.56 -19.44 -3.35
N TYR A 214 -4.47 -20.01 -4.54
CA TYR A 214 -5.58 -20.74 -5.17
C TYR A 214 -5.85 -22.09 -4.50
N GLU A 215 -4.83 -22.79 -3.99
CA GLU A 215 -5.03 -24.04 -3.24
C GLU A 215 -5.89 -23.78 -1.99
N THR A 216 -5.57 -22.71 -1.27
CA THR A 216 -6.29 -22.30 -0.06
C THR A 216 -7.74 -21.92 -0.40
N LEU A 217 -7.94 -21.04 -1.39
CA LEU A 217 -9.29 -20.58 -1.76
C LEU A 217 -10.17 -21.70 -2.34
N LEU A 218 -9.61 -22.62 -3.12
CA LEU A 218 -10.36 -23.77 -3.63
C LEU A 218 -10.80 -24.70 -2.50
N LEU A 219 -9.92 -24.96 -1.53
CA LEU A 219 -10.27 -25.75 -0.35
C LEU A 219 -11.39 -25.06 0.45
N ASP A 220 -11.25 -23.77 0.74
CA ASP A 220 -12.24 -22.98 1.47
C ASP A 220 -13.61 -23.01 0.78
N ALA A 221 -13.64 -22.90 -0.55
CA ALA A 221 -14.86 -23.04 -1.33
C ALA A 221 -15.50 -24.44 -1.21
N MET A 222 -14.69 -25.50 -1.16
CA MET A 222 -15.17 -26.88 -1.02
C MET A 222 -15.74 -27.16 0.38
N ILE A 223 -15.17 -26.57 1.43
CA ILE A 223 -15.66 -26.73 2.81
C ILE A 223 -16.74 -25.71 3.19
N GLY A 224 -16.99 -24.73 2.31
CA GLY A 224 -18.01 -23.71 2.50
C GLY A 224 -17.60 -22.61 3.49
N ASP A 225 -16.31 -22.29 3.59
CA ASP A 225 -15.80 -21.18 4.40
C ASP A 225 -15.62 -19.92 3.54
N PRO A 226 -16.46 -18.88 3.73
CA PRO A 226 -16.36 -17.66 2.95
C PRO A 226 -15.45 -16.60 3.60
N SER A 227 -14.65 -16.94 4.62
CA SER A 227 -13.84 -15.97 5.40
C SER A 227 -12.86 -15.17 4.54
N LEU A 228 -12.23 -15.82 3.56
CA LEU A 228 -11.26 -15.20 2.64
C LEU A 228 -11.92 -14.64 1.36
N PHE A 229 -13.24 -14.74 1.22
CA PHE A 229 -13.97 -14.26 0.06
C PHE A 229 -14.59 -12.89 0.31
N THR A 230 -14.52 -12.01 -0.69
CA THR A 230 -15.11 -10.67 -0.59
C THR A 230 -16.63 -10.75 -0.75
N ARG A 231 -17.38 -10.14 0.18
CA ARG A 231 -18.84 -10.07 0.11
C ARG A 231 -19.30 -8.95 -0.82
N GLY A 232 -20.49 -9.09 -1.42
CA GLY A 232 -20.98 -8.13 -2.43
C GLY A 232 -21.08 -6.68 -1.91
N ASP A 233 -21.49 -6.48 -0.67
CA ASP A 233 -21.54 -5.17 -0.02
C ASP A 233 -20.15 -4.56 0.25
N GLU A 234 -19.13 -5.39 0.48
CA GLU A 234 -17.73 -4.93 0.52
C GLU A 234 -17.29 -4.43 -0.86
N VAL A 235 -17.64 -5.15 -1.94
CA VAL A 235 -17.30 -4.77 -3.32
C VAL A 235 -17.95 -3.44 -3.70
N GLU A 236 -19.25 -3.29 -3.44
CA GLU A 236 -20.00 -2.06 -3.71
C GLU A 236 -19.38 -0.87 -2.98
N ARG A 237 -19.07 -1.03 -1.68
CA ARG A 237 -18.48 0.06 -0.91
C ARG A 237 -17.06 0.40 -1.35
N ALA A 238 -16.26 -0.58 -1.76
CA ALA A 238 -14.94 -0.35 -2.33
C ALA A 238 -15.02 0.49 -3.61
N TRP A 239 -16.01 0.24 -4.47
CA TRP A 239 -16.25 1.06 -5.66
C TRP A 239 -16.67 2.49 -5.32
N GLU A 240 -17.58 2.67 -4.37
CA GLU A 240 -18.01 4.01 -3.93
C GLU A 240 -16.85 4.88 -3.42
N ILE A 241 -15.85 4.28 -2.77
CA ILE A 241 -14.66 4.99 -2.29
C ILE A 241 -13.81 5.52 -3.45
N LEU A 242 -13.71 4.77 -4.56
CA LEU A 242 -12.84 5.10 -5.70
C LEU A 242 -13.56 5.83 -6.84
N ASP A 243 -14.89 5.78 -6.88
CA ASP A 243 -15.73 6.46 -7.88
C ASP A 243 -15.38 7.95 -8.10
N PRO A 244 -15.09 8.77 -7.05
CA PRO A 244 -14.62 10.15 -7.24
C PRO A 244 -13.33 10.25 -8.06
N VAL A 245 -12.38 9.33 -7.83
CA VAL A 245 -11.10 9.29 -8.55
C VAL A 245 -11.32 8.88 -10.00
N LEU A 246 -12.14 7.84 -10.21
CA LEU A 246 -12.50 7.31 -11.53
C LEU A 246 -13.23 8.34 -12.40
N ARG A 247 -13.96 9.28 -11.80
CA ARG A 247 -14.60 10.40 -12.51
C ARG A 247 -13.66 11.58 -12.73
N ALA A 248 -12.81 11.88 -11.75
CA ALA A 248 -11.96 13.07 -11.77
C ALA A 248 -10.82 12.98 -12.81
N TRP A 249 -10.20 11.81 -12.97
CA TRP A 249 -9.05 11.67 -13.87
C TRP A 249 -9.39 11.83 -15.36
N PRO A 250 -10.45 11.19 -15.91
CA PRO A 250 -10.84 11.40 -17.31
C PRO A 250 -11.27 12.85 -17.61
N GLU A 251 -11.81 13.56 -16.61
CA GLU A 251 -12.19 14.97 -16.74
C GLU A 251 -11.01 15.95 -16.54
N GLY A 252 -9.79 15.46 -16.28
CA GLY A 252 -8.62 16.29 -15.99
C GLY A 252 -8.70 17.06 -14.66
N ARG A 253 -9.62 16.67 -13.76
CA ARG A 253 -9.88 17.33 -12.48
C ARG A 253 -9.12 16.74 -11.30
N GLY A 254 -8.56 15.53 -11.45
CA GLY A 254 -7.82 14.82 -10.40
C GLY A 254 -6.31 15.02 -10.41
N GLY A 255 -5.81 16.05 -11.12
CA GLY A 255 -4.38 16.28 -11.34
C GLY A 255 -3.83 15.65 -12.63
N PRO A 256 -2.62 16.06 -13.06
CA PRO A 256 -2.03 15.56 -14.29
C PRO A 256 -1.59 14.10 -14.15
N LEU A 257 -1.43 13.43 -15.30
CA LEU A 257 -0.69 12.17 -15.34
C LEU A 257 0.80 12.45 -15.16
N HIS A 258 1.42 11.82 -14.17
CA HIS A 258 2.86 11.95 -13.96
C HIS A 258 3.62 10.80 -14.60
N PHE A 259 4.83 11.07 -15.10
CA PHE A 259 5.70 10.03 -15.63
C PHE A 259 6.78 9.66 -14.62
N TYR A 260 7.14 8.38 -14.57
CA TYR A 260 8.22 7.88 -13.73
C TYR A 260 9.06 6.86 -14.49
N GLY A 261 10.37 6.82 -14.26
CA GLY A 261 11.22 5.84 -14.92
C GLY A 261 10.93 4.43 -14.40
N ALA A 262 10.83 3.44 -15.28
CA ALA A 262 10.81 2.04 -14.87
C ALA A 262 12.04 1.72 -14.00
N GLY A 263 11.82 1.07 -12.86
CA GLY A 263 12.82 0.81 -11.83
C GLY A 263 12.94 1.89 -10.76
N THR A 264 12.00 2.84 -10.70
CA THR A 264 11.91 3.87 -9.65
C THR A 264 10.65 3.69 -8.79
N TRP A 265 10.60 4.33 -7.61
CA TRP A 265 9.49 4.21 -6.65
C TRP A 265 8.25 5.05 -6.99
N GLY A 266 8.02 5.31 -8.28
CA GLY A 266 6.93 6.16 -8.78
C GLY A 266 7.36 7.62 -9.00
N PRO A 267 6.40 8.49 -9.35
CA PRO A 267 6.67 9.89 -9.66
C PRO A 267 6.92 10.72 -8.38
N PRO A 268 7.67 11.84 -8.45
CA PRO A 268 7.90 12.73 -7.30
C PRO A 268 6.62 13.22 -6.61
N ALA A 269 5.53 13.41 -7.37
CA ALA A 269 4.23 13.78 -6.83
C ALA A 269 3.70 12.79 -5.77
N ALA A 270 4.10 11.52 -5.83
CA ALA A 270 3.74 10.52 -4.83
C ALA A 270 4.49 10.74 -3.49
N ASP A 271 5.71 11.28 -3.52
CA ASP A 271 6.42 11.70 -2.31
C ASP A 271 5.80 12.98 -1.74
N GLU A 272 5.50 13.96 -2.61
CA GLU A 272 4.86 15.23 -2.25
C GLU A 272 3.52 15.02 -1.52
N LEU A 273 2.76 13.98 -1.89
CA LEU A 273 1.51 13.60 -1.21
C LEU A 273 1.70 13.39 0.30
N LEU A 274 2.81 12.77 0.72
CA LEU A 274 3.12 12.51 2.13
C LEU A 274 3.83 13.71 2.78
N GLU A 275 4.65 14.43 2.02
CA GLU A 275 5.40 15.60 2.50
C GLU A 275 4.47 16.74 2.95
N ARG A 276 3.29 16.88 2.31
CA ARG A 276 2.22 17.79 2.75
C ARG A 276 1.82 17.59 4.21
N ASP A 277 1.94 16.37 4.73
CA ASP A 277 1.68 16.03 6.13
C ASP A 277 2.98 15.81 6.94
N GLN A 278 4.13 16.27 6.45
CA GLN A 278 5.47 16.09 7.05
C GLN A 278 5.87 14.62 7.21
N ARG A 279 5.48 13.78 6.25
CA ARG A 279 5.79 12.34 6.23
C ARG A 279 6.57 11.98 4.97
N ALA A 280 7.12 10.77 4.97
CA ALA A 280 7.80 10.19 3.82
C ALA A 280 7.45 8.70 3.73
N TRP A 281 7.56 8.15 2.51
CA TRP A 281 7.41 6.72 2.32
C TRP A 281 8.48 5.95 3.08
N ARG A 282 8.11 4.78 3.59
CA ARG A 282 9.07 3.81 4.11
C ARG A 282 10.05 3.44 2.99
N ARG A 283 11.33 3.51 3.33
CA ARG A 283 12.41 3.03 2.47
C ARG A 283 12.45 1.50 2.52
N LEU A 284 12.26 0.90 1.36
CA LEU A 284 12.25 -0.54 1.09
C LEU A 284 13.65 -1.02 0.72
#